data_AF-A0A3D6BM00-F1
#
_entry.id   AF-A0A3D6BM00-F1
#
_cell.length_a   1.000
_cell.length_b   1.000
_cell.length_c   1.000
_cell.angle_alpha   90.00
_cell.angle_beta   90.00
_cell.angle_gamma   90.00
#
_symmetry.space_group_name_H-M   'P 1'
#
loop_
_entity.id
_entity.type
_entity.pdbx_description
1 polymer ?
#
loop_
_entity_poly.entity_id
_entity_poly.type
_entity_poly.pdbx_seq_one_letter_code
_entity_poly.pdbx_strand_id
1 'polypeptide(L)'
;MKQFIFLLVIATIGIVSISCNGRDRVFKTNTEVLIENKLLDSFSENITYVPETYTEVATDTILYNGFHVKLKTYTIMDKHIVNEFKQDSIVYKKYYREFVTD
;
A
#
# COMPACT_ATOMS: atom_id res chain seq x y z
N MET A 1 34.40 -7.80 -50.32
CA MET A 1 33.25 -6.87 -50.51
C MET A 1 31.90 -7.52 -50.18
N LYS A 2 31.52 -8.67 -50.76
CA LYS A 2 30.24 -9.34 -50.46
C LYS A 2 30.01 -9.70 -48.97
N GLN A 3 31.03 -10.20 -48.26
CA GLN A 3 30.93 -10.50 -46.82
C GLN A 3 30.71 -9.24 -45.96
N PHE A 4 31.35 -8.12 -46.30
CA PHE A 4 31.14 -6.85 -45.61
C PHE A 4 29.73 -6.30 -45.82
N ILE A 5 29.19 -6.42 -47.03
CA ILE A 5 27.81 -6.03 -47.35
C ILE A 5 26.81 -6.88 -46.54
N PHE A 6 27.07 -8.20 -46.42
CA PHE A 6 26.20 -9.10 -45.66
C PHE A 6 26.17 -8.77 -44.17
N LEU A 7 27.33 -8.47 -43.57
CA LEU A 7 27.43 -8.01 -42.18
C LEU A 7 26.70 -6.68 -41.95
N LEU A 8 26.78 -5.76 -42.91
CA LEU A 8 26.09 -4.47 -42.85
C LEU A 8 24.56 -4.64 -42.85
N VAL A 9 24.04 -5.56 -43.66
CA VAL A 9 22.60 -5.88 -43.72
C VAL A 9 22.11 -6.51 -42.41
N ILE A 10 22.89 -7.41 -41.81
CA ILE A 10 22.51 -8.01 -40.52
C ILE A 10 22.53 -6.96 -39.40
N ALA A 11 23.53 -6.07 -39.39
CA ALA A 11 23.63 -5.01 -38.41
C ALA A 11 22.45 -4.02 -38.49
N THR A 12 22.00 -3.64 -39.69
CA THR A 12 20.86 -2.74 -39.85
C THR A 12 19.55 -3.39 -39.41
N ILE A 13 19.33 -4.67 -39.72
CA ILE A 13 18.14 -5.42 -39.24
C ILE A 13 18.12 -5.51 -37.72
N GLY A 14 19.28 -5.74 -37.08
CA GLY A 14 19.41 -5.77 -35.63
C GLY A 14 19.02 -4.44 -34.97
N ILE A 15 19.50 -3.32 -35.50
CA ILE A 15 19.21 -1.98 -34.97
C ILE A 15 17.72 -1.65 -35.10
N VAL A 16 17.10 -1.97 -36.24
CA VAL A 16 15.66 -1.72 -36.45
C VAL A 16 14.81 -2.57 -35.51
N SER A 17 15.20 -3.80 -35.23
CA SER A 17 14.47 -4.72 -34.33
C SER A 17 14.50 -4.26 -32.86
N ILE A 18 15.64 -3.74 -32.38
CA ILE A 18 15.76 -3.23 -31.00
C ILE A 18 14.95 -1.93 -30.81
N SER A 19 14.87 -1.09 -31.85
CA SER A 19 14.11 0.17 -31.82
C SER A 19 12.58 0.00 -31.76
N CYS A 20 12.06 -1.17 -32.15
CA CYS A 20 10.62 -1.40 -32.24
C CYS A 20 9.98 -1.73 -30.88
N ASN A 21 10.76 -2.29 -29.92
CA ASN A 21 10.22 -2.78 -28.65
C ASN A 21 9.84 -1.67 -27.64
N GLY A 22 10.28 -0.42 -27.87
CA GLY A 22 9.97 0.72 -27.00
C GLY A 22 8.78 1.56 -27.44
N ARG A 23 8.31 1.38 -28.68
CA ARG A 23 7.31 2.25 -29.32
C ARG A 23 5.96 2.21 -28.61
N ASP A 24 5.53 1.03 -28.17
CA ASP A 24 4.26 0.86 -27.45
C ASP A 24 4.26 1.54 -26.07
N ARG A 25 5.43 1.72 -25.45
CA ARG A 25 5.56 2.37 -24.14
C ARG A 25 5.41 3.89 -24.23
N VAL A 26 5.66 4.49 -25.40
CA VAL A 26 5.52 5.94 -25.63
C VAL A 26 4.05 6.37 -25.72
N PHE A 27 3.16 5.45 -26.10
CA PHE A 27 1.72 5.75 -26.22
C PHE A 27 0.92 5.47 -24.95
N LYS A 28 1.55 4.93 -23.90
CA LYS A 28 0.88 4.70 -22.62
C LYS A 28 0.86 5.96 -21.78
N THR A 29 -0.29 6.25 -21.21
CA THR A 29 -0.43 7.29 -20.19
C THR A 29 0.23 6.85 -18.89
N ASN A 30 0.61 7.81 -18.04
CA ASN A 30 1.16 7.51 -16.72
C ASN A 30 0.23 6.60 -15.90
N THR A 31 -1.09 6.81 -16.01
CA THR A 31 -2.09 5.98 -15.33
C THR A 31 -2.07 4.54 -15.81
N GLU A 32 -2.01 4.30 -17.12
CA GLU A 32 -1.91 2.94 -17.68
C GLU A 32 -0.62 2.24 -17.25
N VAL A 33 0.51 2.97 -17.20
CA VAL A 33 1.77 2.44 -16.68
C VAL A 33 1.64 2.05 -15.21
N LEU A 34 0.98 2.87 -14.38
CA LEU A 34 0.77 2.57 -12.96
C LEU A 34 -0.19 1.38 -12.75
N ILE A 35 -1.24 1.26 -13.57
CA ILE A 35 -2.18 0.14 -13.53
C ILE A 35 -1.49 -1.16 -13.94
N GLU A 36 -0.75 -1.17 -15.06
CA GLU A 36 -0.03 -2.36 -15.54
C GLU A 36 0.99 -2.87 -14.54
N ASN A 37 1.64 -1.96 -13.81
CA ASN A 37 2.65 -2.30 -12.81
C ASN A 37 2.05 -2.53 -11.41
N LYS A 38 0.71 -2.49 -11.24
CA LYS A 38 0.02 -2.61 -9.94
C LYS A 38 0.51 -1.61 -8.89
N LEU A 39 0.94 -0.44 -9.34
CA LEU A 39 1.45 0.65 -8.51
C LEU A 39 0.36 1.68 -8.20
N LEU A 40 -0.75 1.68 -8.95
CA LEU A 40 -1.81 2.67 -8.75
C LEU A 40 -2.37 2.60 -7.31
N ASP A 41 -2.64 1.39 -6.81
CA ASP A 41 -3.23 1.19 -5.49
C ASP A 41 -2.27 1.60 -4.36
N SER A 42 -0.96 1.37 -4.52
CA SER A 42 0.05 1.75 -3.52
C SER A 42 0.28 3.26 -3.43
N PHE A 43 -0.02 4.01 -4.50
CA PHE A 43 0.03 5.48 -4.49
C PHE A 43 -1.30 6.14 -4.15
N SER A 44 -2.41 5.43 -4.31
CA SER A 44 -3.76 6.00 -4.19
C SER A 44 -4.45 5.67 -2.87
N GLU A 45 -3.92 4.74 -2.06
CA GLU A 45 -4.47 4.42 -0.74
C GLU A 45 -3.44 4.58 0.38
N ASN A 46 -3.86 5.19 1.49
CA ASN A 46 -3.09 5.26 2.73
C ASN A 46 -3.90 4.62 3.86
N ILE A 47 -3.40 3.51 4.39
CA ILE A 47 -4.08 2.72 5.43
C ILE A 47 -3.31 2.87 6.73
N THR A 48 -3.99 3.29 7.80
CA THR A 48 -3.43 3.40 9.15
C THR A 48 -4.30 2.71 10.19
N TYR A 49 -3.69 2.17 11.23
CA TYR A 49 -4.37 1.50 12.34
C TYR A 49 -4.10 2.24 13.65
N VAL A 50 -5.14 2.42 14.46
CA VAL A 50 -5.02 3.03 15.79
C VAL A 50 -5.75 2.16 16.82
N PRO A 51 -5.04 1.58 17.79
CA PRO A 51 -3.57 1.42 17.86
C PRO A 51 -3.02 0.48 16.77
N GLU A 52 -1.74 0.63 16.41
CA GLU A 52 -1.08 -0.19 15.38
C GLU A 52 -0.80 -1.62 15.83
N THR A 53 -0.44 -1.79 17.10
CA THR A 53 -0.18 -3.08 17.74
C THR A 53 -1.20 -3.36 18.82
N TYR A 54 -1.19 -4.59 19.33
CA TYR A 54 -1.89 -4.92 20.56
C TYR A 54 -1.41 -3.99 21.68
N THR A 55 -2.35 -3.50 22.48
CA THR A 55 -2.07 -2.73 23.69
C THR A 55 -3.06 -3.11 24.76
N GLU A 56 -2.59 -3.11 26.00
CA GLU A 56 -3.34 -3.52 27.18
C GLU A 56 -2.98 -2.59 28.34
N VAL A 57 -3.97 -2.29 29.17
CA VAL A 57 -3.83 -1.53 30.41
C VAL A 57 -4.51 -2.30 31.52
N ALA A 58 -3.76 -2.62 32.58
CA ALA A 58 -4.29 -3.21 33.80
C ALA A 58 -4.47 -2.11 34.86
N THR A 59 -5.66 -2.05 35.46
CA THR A 59 -5.98 -1.14 36.57
C THR A 59 -6.33 -1.98 37.79
N ASP A 60 -5.57 -1.83 38.87
CA ASP A 60 -5.83 -2.45 40.16
C ASP A 60 -5.87 -1.32 41.20
N THR A 61 -7.06 -1.02 41.74
CA THR A 61 -7.26 0.15 42.60
C THR A 61 -8.39 -0.07 43.60
N ILE A 62 -8.27 0.57 44.76
CA ILE A 62 -9.31 0.60 45.80
C ILE A 62 -10.03 1.94 45.72
N LEU A 63 -11.36 1.91 45.59
CA LEU A 63 -12.21 3.09 45.58
C LEU A 63 -12.36 3.68 46.99
N TYR A 64 -12.83 4.92 47.09
CA TYR A 64 -12.96 5.62 48.39
C TYR A 64 -13.84 4.87 49.41
N ASN A 65 -14.81 4.09 48.94
CA ASN A 65 -15.72 3.29 49.75
C ASN A 65 -15.12 1.93 50.17
N GLY A 66 -13.82 1.70 49.90
CA GLY A 66 -13.13 0.45 50.21
C GLY A 66 -13.34 -0.67 49.19
N PHE A 67 -14.10 -0.44 48.12
CA PHE A 67 -14.32 -1.45 47.09
C PHE A 67 -13.06 -1.65 46.24
N HIS A 68 -12.64 -2.91 46.06
CA HIS A 68 -11.46 -3.25 45.27
C HIS A 68 -11.87 -3.55 43.82
N VAL A 69 -11.30 -2.80 42.88
CA VAL A 69 -11.54 -2.93 41.45
C VAL A 69 -10.28 -3.42 40.76
N LYS A 70 -10.43 -4.47 39.95
CA LYS A 70 -9.41 -4.96 39.03
C LYS A 70 -10.01 -5.01 37.64
N LEU A 71 -9.39 -4.30 36.71
CA LEU A 71 -9.83 -4.20 35.32
C LEU A 71 -8.66 -4.45 34.40
N LYS A 72 -8.92 -5.12 33.28
CA LYS A 72 -7.98 -5.26 32.18
C LYS A 72 -8.63 -4.78 30.90
N THR A 73 -8.14 -3.67 30.36
CA THR A 73 -8.62 -3.13 29.08
C THR A 73 -7.61 -3.45 27.98
N TYR A 74 -8.05 -4.09 26.90
CA TYR A 74 -7.17 -4.52 25.81
C TYR A 74 -7.80 -4.33 24.43
N THR A 75 -6.94 -4.20 23.41
CA THR A 75 -7.37 -4.03 22.01
C THR A 75 -7.81 -5.35 21.38
N ILE A 76 -8.92 -5.32 20.64
CA ILE A 76 -9.34 -6.39 19.73
C ILE A 76 -8.79 -6.09 18.34
N MET A 77 -7.78 -6.84 17.91
CA MET A 77 -7.03 -6.58 16.68
C MET A 77 -7.90 -6.66 15.41
N ASP A 78 -8.93 -7.50 15.46
CA ASP A 78 -9.76 -7.87 14.31
C ASP A 78 -11.02 -7.00 14.21
N LYS A 79 -11.37 -6.27 15.27
CA LYS A 79 -12.56 -5.42 15.33
C LYS A 79 -12.18 -3.96 15.25
N HIS A 80 -12.82 -3.25 14.32
CA HIS A 80 -12.51 -1.86 14.07
C HIS A 80 -13.68 -1.12 13.44
N ILE A 81 -13.63 0.20 13.58
CA ILE A 81 -14.46 1.14 12.82
C ILE A 81 -13.55 1.84 11.82
N VAL A 82 -13.99 1.93 10.57
CA VAL A 82 -13.24 2.59 9.50
C VAL A 82 -13.72 4.02 9.35
N ASN A 83 -12.79 4.96 9.36
CA ASN A 83 -13.00 6.31 8.86
C ASN A 83 -12.28 6.43 7.52
N GLU A 84 -13.06 6.62 6.45
CA GLU A 84 -12.55 6.78 5.09
C GLU A 84 -12.81 8.20 4.60
N PHE A 85 -11.78 8.85 4.08
CA PHE A 85 -11.90 10.15 3.44
C PHE A 85 -10.91 10.28 2.28
N LYS A 86 -11.26 11.13 1.31
CA LYS A 86 -10.40 11.41 0.17
C LYS A 86 -9.76 12.79 0.34
N GLN A 87 -8.46 12.87 0.14
CA GLN A 87 -7.72 14.12 0.04
C GLN A 87 -6.84 14.06 -1.20
N ASP A 88 -7.03 15.02 -2.10
CA ASP A 88 -6.45 15.03 -3.45
C ASP A 88 -6.80 13.74 -4.23
N SER A 89 -5.77 13.01 -4.67
CA SER A 89 -5.89 11.72 -5.37
C SER A 89 -5.73 10.52 -4.43
N ILE A 90 -5.56 10.74 -3.11
CA ILE A 90 -5.29 9.69 -2.14
C ILE A 90 -6.54 9.44 -1.29
N VAL A 91 -6.91 8.16 -1.16
CA VAL A 91 -7.94 7.66 -0.26
C VAL A 91 -7.27 7.27 1.06
N TYR A 92 -7.65 7.94 2.13
CA TYR A 92 -7.16 7.64 3.47
C TYR A 92 -8.17 6.77 4.20
N LYS A 93 -7.72 5.61 4.67
CA LYS A 93 -8.52 4.69 5.49
C LYS A 93 -7.86 4.57 6.86
N LYS A 94 -8.55 5.06 7.89
CA LYS A 94 -8.09 4.98 9.27
C LYS A 94 -8.95 4.00 10.06
N TYR A 95 -8.31 2.94 10.52
CA TYR A 95 -8.92 1.83 11.25
C TYR A 95 -8.76 2.06 12.74
N TYR A 96 -9.85 2.40 13.43
CA TYR A 96 -9.87 2.54 14.89
C TYR A 96 -10.27 1.20 15.50
N ARG A 97 -9.34 0.55 16.19
CA ARG A 97 -9.60 -0.77 16.81
C ARG A 97 -10.39 -0.62 18.10
N GLU A 98 -11.24 -1.60 18.33
CA GLU A 98 -12.08 -1.67 19.52
C GLU A 98 -11.25 -2.04 20.77
N PHE A 99 -11.66 -1.53 21.92
CA PHE A 99 -11.13 -1.92 23.22
C PHE A 99 -12.22 -2.59 24.05
N VAL A 100 -11.87 -3.69 24.69
CA VAL A 100 -12.74 -4.44 25.60
C VAL A 100 -12.13 -4.41 27.00
N THR A 101 -12.97 -4.43 28.03
CA THR A 101 -12.53 -4.47 29.43
C THR A 101 -13.09 -5.71 30.10
N ASP A 102 -12.19 -6.48 30.71
CA ASP A 102 -12.48 -7.62 31.59
C ASP A 102 -12.33 -7.23 33.08
#